data_AF-A0A4S0QPE9-F1
#
_entry.id   AF-A0A4S0QPE9-F1
#
_cell.length_a   1.000
_cell.length_b   1.000
_cell.length_c   1.000
_cell.angle_alpha   90.00
_cell.angle_beta   90.00
_cell.angle_gamma   90.00
#
_symmetry.space_group_name_H-M   'P 1'
#
loop_
_entity.id
_entity.type
_entity.pdbx_description
1 polymer ?
#
loop_
_entity_poly.entity_id
_entity_poly.type
_entity_poly.pdbx_seq_one_letter_code
_entity_poly.pdbx_strand_id
1 'polypeptide(L)'
;ISFAGQEVMANITDDIARKLRTGQLRPADVSGTKLQDMICAKLEIIVANKCPGLSVDLREYATFADAATASYKIVNNQIVLTQGANSTAFGVSPGLAETKNMLRVFYKW
;
A
#
# COMPACT_ATOMS: atom_id res chain seq x y z
N ILE A 1 18.89 10.30 2.74
CA ILE A 1 17.49 9.93 2.40
C ILE A 1 16.79 9.16 3.53
N SER A 2 17.52 8.41 4.37
CA SER A 2 16.97 7.42 5.32
C SER A 2 15.76 7.85 6.17
N PHE A 3 15.79 8.98 6.88
CA PHE A 3 14.68 9.38 7.76
C PHE A 3 13.59 10.19 7.04
N ALA A 4 13.97 11.25 6.32
CA ALA A 4 13.01 12.10 5.62
C ALA A 4 12.18 11.34 4.57
N GLY A 5 12.78 10.35 3.89
CA GLY A 5 12.06 9.49 2.96
C GLY A 5 11.05 8.57 3.66
N GLN A 6 11.37 8.06 4.85
CA GLN A 6 10.46 7.25 5.65
C GLN A 6 9.27 8.07 6.17
N GLU A 7 9.52 9.29 6.66
CA GLU A 7 8.47 10.20 7.13
C GLU A 7 7.50 10.57 6.01
N VAL A 8 8.01 10.89 4.82
CA VAL A 8 7.16 11.19 3.66
C VAL A 8 6.32 9.97 3.27
N MET A 9 6.90 8.77 3.23
CA MET A 9 6.16 7.55 2.91
C MET A 9 5.08 7.25 3.94
N ALA A 10 5.37 7.40 5.23
CA ALA A 10 4.39 7.20 6.30
C ALA A 10 3.25 8.22 6.19
N ASN A 11 3.57 9.49 5.96
CA ASN A 11 2.58 10.55 5.82
C ASN A 11 1.66 10.36 4.61
N ILE A 12 2.23 10.01 3.45
CA ILE A 12 1.46 9.73 2.22
C ILE A 12 0.53 8.55 2.43
N THR A 13 1.04 7.47 3.04
CA THR A 13 0.27 6.25 3.30
C THR A 13 -0.89 6.55 4.26
N ASP A 14 -0.65 7.31 5.33
CA ASP A 14 -1.69 7.67 6.30
C ASP A 14 -2.77 8.59 5.71
N ASP A 15 -2.41 9.59 4.88
CA ASP A 15 -3.40 10.46 4.23
C ASP A 15 -4.35 9.64 3.33
N ILE A 16 -3.80 8.70 2.55
CA ILE A 16 -4.59 7.85 1.66
C ILE A 16 -5.43 6.85 2.45
N ALA A 17 -4.86 6.21 3.47
CA ALA A 17 -5.58 5.30 4.35
C ALA A 17 -6.75 6.02 5.05
N ARG A 18 -6.55 7.25 5.51
CA ARG A 18 -7.59 8.09 6.11
C ARG A 18 -8.71 8.37 5.10
N LYS A 19 -8.39 8.75 3.87
CA LYS A 19 -9.39 9.01 2.82
C LYS A 19 -10.20 7.77 2.44
N LEU A 20 -9.56 6.59 2.41
CA LEU A 20 -10.24 5.32 2.23
C LEU A 20 -11.20 5.02 3.38
N ARG A 21 -10.74 5.19 4.62
CA ARG A 21 -11.55 4.96 5.84
C ARG A 21 -12.77 5.89 5.94
N THR A 22 -12.65 7.14 5.49
CA THR A 22 -13.75 8.11 5.52
C THR A 22 -14.63 8.07 4.27
N GLY A 23 -14.34 7.20 3.30
CA GLY A 23 -15.08 7.12 2.04
C GLY A 23 -14.84 8.28 1.06
N GLN A 24 -13.87 9.16 1.34
CA GLN A 24 -13.44 10.20 0.39
C GLN A 24 -12.78 9.59 -0.85
N LEU A 25 -12.19 8.41 -0.71
CA LEU A 25 -11.78 7.55 -1.82
C LEU A 25 -12.62 6.28 -1.79
N ARG A 26 -13.31 5.98 -2.88
CA ARG A 26 -14.10 4.76 -3.06
C ARG A 26 -13.29 3.71 -3.83
N PRO A 27 -13.69 2.43 -3.82
CA PRO A 27 -13.00 1.38 -4.57
C PRO A 27 -12.70 1.74 -6.04
N ALA A 28 -13.64 2.41 -6.73
CA ALA A 28 -13.48 2.85 -8.12
C ALA A 28 -12.42 3.96 -8.30
N ASP A 29 -12.12 4.71 -7.25
CA ASP A 29 -11.15 5.81 -7.25
C ASP A 29 -9.72 5.28 -7.08
N VAL A 30 -9.56 4.06 -6.55
CA VAL A 30 -8.26 3.42 -6.28
C VAL A 30 -7.97 2.19 -7.12
N SER A 31 -8.94 1.69 -7.89
CA SER A 31 -8.80 0.50 -8.74
C SER A 31 -7.71 0.62 -9.80
N GLY A 32 -7.12 -0.52 -10.20
CA GLY A 32 -6.10 -0.57 -11.24
C GLY A 32 -4.82 0.14 -10.79
N THR A 33 -4.27 1.03 -11.63
CA THR A 33 -3.05 1.78 -11.32
C THR A 33 -3.31 3.05 -10.50
N LYS A 34 -4.57 3.50 -10.36
CA LYS A 34 -4.91 4.80 -9.79
C LYS A 34 -4.32 5.02 -8.39
N LEU A 35 -4.37 4.01 -7.53
CA LEU A 35 -3.80 4.09 -6.19
C LEU A 35 -2.28 4.31 -6.23
N GLN A 36 -1.59 3.56 -7.09
CA GLN A 36 -0.14 3.68 -7.28
C GLN A 36 0.22 5.05 -7.86
N ASP A 37 -0.54 5.53 -8.84
CA ASP A 37 -0.34 6.85 -9.47
C ASP A 37 -0.52 7.97 -8.44
N MET A 38 -1.54 7.89 -7.58
CA MET A 38 -1.78 8.85 -6.50
C MET A 38 -0.66 8.89 -5.46
N ILE A 39 -0.14 7.72 -5.07
CA ILE A 39 1.00 7.64 -4.14
C ILE A 39 2.23 8.22 -4.82
N CYS A 40 2.47 7.85 -6.08
CA CYS A 40 3.63 8.30 -6.82
C CYS A 40 3.64 9.83 -6.99
N ALA A 41 2.52 10.45 -7.36
CA ALA A 41 2.41 11.90 -7.51
C ALA A 41 2.79 12.68 -6.24
N LYS A 42 2.58 12.10 -5.05
CA LYS A 42 3.03 12.68 -3.77
C LYS A 42 4.50 12.37 -3.46
N LEU A 43 5.00 11.24 -3.93
CA LEU A 43 6.33 10.73 -3.64
C LEU A 43 7.41 11.36 -4.55
N GLU A 44 7.09 11.74 -5.79
CA GLU A 44 8.01 12.33 -6.78
C GLU A 44 8.75 13.59 -6.31
N ILE A 45 8.33 14.20 -5.19
CA ILE A 45 9.06 15.30 -4.52
C ILE A 45 10.44 14.83 -4.03
N ILE A 46 10.58 13.55 -3.70
CA ILE A 46 11.78 12.97 -3.08
C ILE A 46 12.35 11.74 -3.81
N VAL A 47 11.70 11.28 -4.89
CA VAL A 47 12.14 10.14 -5.71
C VAL A 47 12.21 10.47 -7.19
N ALA A 48 12.80 9.58 -7.99
CA ALA A 48 12.83 9.72 -9.44
C ALA A 48 11.42 9.66 -10.06
N ASN A 49 11.21 10.40 -11.15
CA ASN A 49 9.97 10.42 -11.92
C ASN A 49 9.48 9.00 -12.24
N LYS A 50 8.15 8.79 -12.19
CA LYS A 50 7.45 7.51 -12.36
C LYS A 50 7.66 6.50 -11.21
N CYS A 51 8.31 6.90 -10.12
CA CYS A 51 8.52 6.11 -8.91
C CYS A 51 8.97 4.66 -9.17
N PRO A 52 10.13 4.45 -9.83
CA PRO A 52 10.63 3.12 -10.12
C PRO A 52 10.84 2.34 -8.81
N GLY A 53 10.21 1.17 -8.68
CA GLY A 53 10.30 0.36 -7.46
C GLY A 53 9.22 0.64 -6.40
N LEU A 54 8.22 1.47 -6.71
CA LEU A 54 6.99 1.57 -5.92
C LEU A 54 6.14 0.32 -6.11
N SER A 55 5.69 -0.28 -5.01
CA SER A 55 4.72 -1.38 -5.00
C SER A 55 3.68 -1.12 -3.92
N VAL A 56 2.41 -1.30 -4.28
CA VAL A 56 1.28 -0.96 -3.40
C VAL A 56 0.34 -2.15 -3.31
N ASP A 57 -0.12 -2.41 -2.11
CA ASP A 57 -1.12 -3.42 -1.82
C ASP A 57 -2.24 -2.83 -0.96
N LEU A 58 -3.48 -3.03 -1.38
CA LEU A 58 -4.66 -2.61 -0.64
C LEU A 58 -5.69 -3.73 -0.70
N ARG A 59 -6.01 -4.31 0.45
CA ARG A 59 -6.99 -5.41 0.51
C ARG A 59 -7.82 -5.41 1.79
N GLU A 60 -9.00 -5.97 1.67
CA GLU A 60 -9.88 -6.29 2.81
C GLU A 60 -9.45 -7.58 3.50
N TYR A 61 -9.67 -7.61 4.83
CA TYR A 61 -9.55 -8.78 5.67
C TYR A 61 -10.86 -9.03 6.43
N ALA A 62 -11.23 -10.30 6.59
CA ALA A 62 -12.44 -10.66 7.35
C ALA A 62 -12.29 -10.34 8.84
N THR A 63 -11.11 -10.58 9.41
CA THR A 63 -10.81 -10.41 10.83
C THR A 63 -9.47 -9.72 11.06
N PHE A 64 -9.30 -9.11 12.24
CA PHE A 64 -8.00 -8.54 12.64
C PHE A 64 -6.93 -9.62 12.84
N ALA A 65 -7.32 -10.82 13.26
CA ALA A 65 -6.40 -11.95 13.38
C ALA A 65 -5.84 -12.36 12.02
N ASP A 66 -6.68 -12.39 10.98
CA ASP A 66 -6.24 -12.68 9.61
C ASP A 66 -5.31 -11.56 9.09
N ALA A 67 -5.70 -10.30 9.27
CA ALA A 67 -4.83 -9.16 8.93
C ALA A 67 -3.47 -9.20 9.65
N ALA A 68 -3.42 -9.69 10.90
CA ALA A 68 -2.18 -9.80 11.66
C ALA A 68 -1.20 -10.86 11.12
N THR A 69 -1.68 -11.83 10.31
CA THR A 69 -0.80 -12.80 9.64
C THR A 69 -0.22 -12.29 8.32
N ALA A 70 -0.66 -11.11 7.88
CA ALA A 70 -0.15 -10.47 6.68
C ALA A 70 1.25 -9.92 6.94
N SER A 71 2.22 -10.34 6.12
CA SER A 71 3.60 -9.91 6.24
C SER A 71 4.24 -9.81 4.85
N TYR A 72 5.55 -9.62 4.81
CA TYR A 72 6.35 -9.65 3.60
C TYR A 72 7.73 -10.22 3.91
N LYS A 73 8.37 -10.73 2.87
CA LYS A 73 9.78 -11.12 2.89
C LYS A 73 10.49 -10.56 1.67
N ILE A 74 11.79 -10.38 1.77
CA ILE A 74 12.63 -10.00 0.63
C ILE A 74 13.29 -11.27 0.11
N VAL A 75 13.00 -11.63 -1.14
CA VAL A 75 13.59 -12.78 -1.83
C VAL A 75 14.16 -12.28 -3.14
N ASN A 76 15.43 -12.56 -3.43
CA ASN A 76 16.11 -12.12 -4.65
C ASN A 76 15.96 -10.61 -4.92
N ASN A 77 16.06 -9.80 -3.88
CA ASN A 77 15.94 -8.34 -3.96
C ASN A 77 14.55 -7.84 -4.44
N GLN A 78 13.53 -8.69 -4.33
CA GLN A 78 12.12 -8.40 -4.61
C GLN A 78 11.28 -8.58 -3.34
N ILE A 79 10.22 -7.79 -3.24
CA ILE A 79 9.28 -7.85 -2.13
C ILE A 79 8.25 -8.92 -2.46
N VAL A 80 8.09 -9.91 -1.59
CA VAL A 80 7.10 -10.98 -1.71
C VAL A 80 6.17 -10.86 -0.52
N LEU A 81 4.89 -10.56 -0.78
CA LEU A 81 3.87 -10.50 0.26
C LEU A 81 3.57 -11.91 0.77
N THR A 82 3.32 -12.04 2.06
CA THR A 82 2.92 -13.30 2.68
C THR A 82 1.63 -13.15 3.48
N GLN A 83 0.90 -14.25 3.59
CA GLN A 83 -0.27 -14.42 4.43
C GLN A 83 -0.07 -15.73 5.19
N GLY A 84 0.39 -15.64 6.44
CA GLY A 84 0.92 -16.78 7.17
C GLY A 84 2.09 -17.43 6.41
N ALA A 85 2.00 -18.74 6.13
CA ALA A 85 3.02 -19.49 5.41
C ALA A 85 3.00 -19.31 3.88
N ASN A 86 1.93 -18.70 3.33
CA ASN A 86 1.70 -18.62 1.89
C ASN A 86 2.19 -17.29 1.31
N SER A 87 2.64 -17.28 0.06
CA SER A 87 2.91 -16.05 -0.69
C SER A 87 1.64 -15.52 -1.38
N THR A 88 1.51 -14.20 -1.47
CA THR A 88 0.42 -13.54 -2.18
C THR A 88 0.98 -12.50 -3.16
N ALA A 89 0.26 -12.24 -4.25
CA ALA A 89 0.59 -11.17 -5.18
C ALA A 89 0.16 -9.81 -4.61
N PHE A 90 0.76 -8.74 -5.11
CA PHE A 90 0.27 -7.37 -4.92
C PHE A 90 -1.09 -7.22 -5.62
N GLY A 91 -2.00 -6.49 -4.99
CA GLY A 91 -3.30 -6.21 -5.58
C GLY A 91 -3.99 -5.03 -4.93
N VAL A 92 -5.00 -4.51 -5.63
CA VAL A 92 -5.89 -3.47 -5.11
C VAL A 92 -7.31 -3.99 -5.17
N SER A 93 -7.76 -4.56 -4.05
CA SER A 93 -9.10 -5.09 -3.84
C SER A 93 -9.63 -4.59 -2.48
N PRO A 94 -9.86 -3.27 -2.33
CA PRO A 94 -10.46 -2.73 -1.12
C PRO A 94 -11.89 -3.23 -0.97
N GLY A 95 -12.27 -3.44 0.28
CA GLY A 95 -13.63 -3.71 0.66
C GLY A 95 -14.50 -2.46 0.64
N LEU A 96 -15.74 -2.65 1.06
CA LEU A 96 -16.69 -1.54 1.23
C LEU A 96 -16.36 -0.69 2.47
N ALA A 97 -17.14 0.37 2.67
CA ALA A 97 -17.08 1.14 3.91
C ALA A 97 -17.29 0.22 5.13
N GLU A 98 -16.67 0.58 6.25
CA GLU A 98 -16.72 -0.16 7.53
C GLU A 98 -16.08 -1.57 7.51
N THR A 99 -15.44 -1.98 6.41
CA THR A 99 -14.65 -3.22 6.38
C THR A 99 -13.18 -2.99 6.78
N LYS A 100 -12.49 -4.09 7.12
CA LYS A 100 -11.12 -4.03 7.66
C LYS A 100 -10.15 -4.02 6.49
N ASN A 101 -9.80 -2.83 6.04
CA ASN A 101 -8.86 -2.63 4.94
C ASN A 101 -7.45 -2.40 5.46
N MET A 102 -6.46 -2.98 4.80
CA MET A 102 -5.05 -2.71 5.06
C MET A 102 -4.39 -2.19 3.79
N LEU A 103 -3.78 -1.01 3.90
CA LEU A 103 -2.93 -0.40 2.88
C LEU A 103 -1.47 -0.64 3.24
N ARG A 104 -0.70 -1.22 2.32
CA ARG A 104 0.75 -1.43 2.44
C ARG A 104 1.43 -0.79 1.25
N VAL A 105 2.42 0.04 1.51
CA VAL A 105 3.17 0.76 0.47
C VAL A 105 4.64 0.46 0.66
N PHE A 106 5.29 0.03 -0.41
CA PHE A 106 6.70 -0.32 -0.42
C PHE A 106 7.42 0.49 -1.49
N TYR A 107 8.58 1.02 -1.14
CA TYR A 107 9.45 1.68 -2.09
C TYR A 107 10.85 1.11 -1.97
N LYS A 108 11.38 0.63 -3.10
CA LYS A 108 12.76 0.16 -3.20
C LYS A 108 13.66 1.34 -3.56
N TRP A 109 14.48 1.75 -2.59
CA TRP A 109 15.55 2.74 -2.78
C TRP A 109 16.73 2.17 -3.55
#